data_AF-A0A1V5P3F6-F1
#
_entry.id   AF-A0A1V5P3F6-F1
#
_cell.length_a   1.000
_cell.length_b   1.000
_cell.length_c   1.000
_cell.angle_alpha   90.00
_cell.angle_beta   90.00
_cell.angle_gamma   90.00
#
_symmetry.space_group_name_H-M   'P 1'
#
loop_
_entity.id
_entity.type
_entity.pdbx_description
1 polymer ?
#
loop_
_entity_poly.entity_id
_entity_poly.type
_entity_poly.pdbx_seq_one_letter_code
_entity_poly.pdbx_strand_id
1 'polypeptide(L)'
;MIKTSIFSFLILFLLISPVLCQDFKFDPNMTGDELWRRVDCSLAGLRDYTSDFIVDASSRDIHLKVNGKLYCILPDKVKFVLEGLPGFLGEHKEIVTDRSVQDLINRKKFIHSIAMTDVINGEPYYIIKSSAINRNDYLQEARFWIHAVNYTSNRVIMYYSNGGYVRANQKFDRAHSYMLPVYQDISISFPEWRIQLLVTFSNFSINNGLNF
;
A
#
# COMPACT_ATOMS: atom_id res chain seq x y z
N MET A 1 -5.67 26.21 -59.26
CA MET A 1 -4.77 25.10 -58.87
C MET A 1 -3.76 25.61 -57.85
N ILE A 2 -4.13 25.69 -56.57
CA ILE A 2 -3.19 25.74 -55.44
C ILE A 2 -3.80 24.80 -54.40
N LYS A 3 -3.14 23.65 -54.29
CA LYS A 3 -3.41 22.56 -53.35
C LYS A 3 -2.75 22.92 -52.01
N THR A 4 -3.24 22.28 -50.94
CA THR A 4 -2.47 21.92 -49.74
C THR A 4 -1.82 23.07 -48.97
N SER A 5 -2.53 23.64 -48.00
CA SER A 5 -1.85 24.37 -46.90
C SER A 5 -2.58 24.31 -45.55
N ILE A 6 -3.87 23.98 -45.52
CA ILE A 6 -4.61 23.88 -44.25
C ILE A 6 -4.36 22.54 -43.54
N PHE A 7 -4.13 21.45 -44.27
CA PHE A 7 -3.93 20.12 -43.69
C PHE A 7 -2.55 19.94 -43.02
N SER A 8 -1.55 20.74 -43.42
CA SER A 8 -0.19 20.69 -42.86
C SER A 8 -0.04 21.44 -41.54
N PHE A 9 -0.95 22.37 -41.22
CA PHE A 9 -0.93 23.09 -39.94
C PHE A 9 -1.57 22.28 -38.79
N LEU A 10 -2.54 21.42 -39.09
CA LEU A 10 -3.18 20.57 -38.08
C LEU A 10 -2.26 19.45 -37.56
N ILE A 11 -1.39 18.92 -38.44
CA ILE A 11 -0.40 17.89 -38.09
C ILE A 11 0.75 18.48 -37.27
N LEU A 12 1.08 19.77 -37.47
CA LEU A 12 2.10 20.46 -36.68
C LEU A 12 1.62 20.73 -35.24
N PHE A 13 0.33 21.05 -35.03
CA PHE A 13 -0.24 21.21 -33.69
C PHE A 13 -0.35 19.89 -32.92
N LEU A 14 -0.50 18.75 -33.61
CA LEU A 14 -0.56 17.43 -32.99
C LEU A 14 0.82 16.88 -32.58
N LEU A 15 1.91 17.38 -33.17
CA LEU A 15 3.28 16.97 -32.84
C LEU A 15 3.96 17.85 -31.78
N ILE A 16 3.34 18.97 -31.38
CA ILE A 16 3.87 19.91 -30.39
C ILE A 16 2.95 20.02 -29.17
N SER A 17 1.95 19.15 -29.01
CA SER A 17 1.34 18.98 -27.69
C SER A 17 2.44 18.41 -26.80
N PRO A 18 3.03 19.17 -25.85
CA PRO A 18 3.75 18.50 -24.79
C PRO A 18 2.66 17.66 -24.14
N VAL A 19 2.77 16.34 -24.28
CA VAL A 19 2.19 15.47 -23.27
C VAL A 19 2.69 16.10 -21.98
N LEU A 20 1.77 16.72 -21.23
CA LEU A 20 2.05 17.55 -20.07
C LEU A 20 2.72 16.64 -19.04
N CYS A 21 4.02 16.41 -19.22
CA CYS A 21 4.91 15.90 -18.22
C CYS A 21 4.98 17.06 -17.23
N GLN A 22 4.01 17.12 -16.33
CA GLN A 22 4.11 17.99 -15.19
C GLN A 22 5.35 17.50 -14.45
N ASP A 23 6.44 18.25 -14.56
CA ASP A 23 7.64 18.01 -13.77
C ASP A 23 7.23 18.08 -12.30
N PHE A 24 7.06 16.90 -11.68
CA PHE A 24 6.74 16.83 -10.28
C PHE A 24 7.94 17.35 -9.50
N LYS A 25 7.72 18.39 -8.68
CA LYS A 25 8.74 18.95 -7.82
C LYS A 25 8.57 18.40 -6.41
N PHE A 26 9.52 17.60 -5.97
CA PHE A 26 9.61 17.18 -4.58
C PHE A 26 9.82 18.40 -3.67
N ASP A 27 9.16 18.40 -2.51
CA ASP A 27 9.35 19.41 -1.49
C ASP A 27 10.69 19.15 -0.78
N PRO A 28 11.69 20.06 -0.91
CA PRO A 28 13.01 19.86 -0.31
C PRO A 28 12.99 19.93 1.21
N ASN A 29 11.90 20.43 1.82
CA ASN A 29 11.72 20.54 3.26
C ASN A 29 10.87 19.40 3.84
N MET A 30 10.47 18.42 3.02
CA MET A 30 9.68 17.28 3.49
C MET A 30 10.45 16.46 4.53
N THR A 31 9.89 16.36 5.74
CA THR A 31 10.41 15.47 6.79
C THR A 31 9.64 14.16 6.83
N GLY A 32 10.19 13.14 7.49
CA GLY A 32 9.50 11.85 7.67
C GLY A 32 8.17 11.99 8.41
N ASP A 33 8.14 12.80 9.47
CA ASP A 33 6.93 13.04 10.26
C ASP A 33 5.86 13.81 9.48
N GLU A 34 6.27 14.82 8.71
CA GLU A 34 5.35 15.57 7.84
C GLU A 34 4.75 14.65 6.76
N LEU A 35 5.56 13.80 6.16
CA LEU A 35 5.08 12.85 5.16
C LEU A 35 4.08 11.86 5.76
N TRP A 36 4.36 11.31 6.95
CA TRP A 36 3.41 10.45 7.67
C TRP A 36 2.11 11.17 8.01
N ARG A 37 2.19 12.43 8.43
CA ARG A 37 0.99 13.26 8.65
C ARG A 37 0.16 13.41 7.37
N ARG A 38 0.79 13.55 6.20
CA ARG A 38 0.08 13.60 4.92
C ARG A 38 -0.55 12.26 4.53
N VAL A 39 0.12 11.14 4.85
CA VAL A 39 -0.47 9.81 4.71
C VAL A 39 -1.74 9.70 5.57
N ASP A 40 -1.69 10.11 6.84
CA ASP A 40 -2.85 10.08 7.74
C ASP A 40 -3.99 10.97 7.22
N CYS A 41 -3.65 12.18 6.74
CA CYS A 41 -4.63 13.11 6.17
C CYS A 41 -5.22 12.65 4.83
N SER A 42 -4.57 11.74 4.09
CA SER A 42 -5.09 11.24 2.80
C SER A 42 -6.41 10.47 2.94
N LEU A 43 -6.70 9.98 4.15
CA LEU A 43 -7.94 9.28 4.51
C LEU A 43 -8.88 10.16 5.34
N ALA A 44 -8.68 11.48 5.39
CA ALA A 44 -9.52 12.38 6.17
C ALA A 44 -11.01 12.23 5.84
N GLY A 45 -11.84 12.03 6.86
CA GLY A 45 -13.28 11.81 6.73
C GLY A 45 -13.69 10.36 6.48
N LEU A 46 -12.74 9.46 6.21
CA LEU A 46 -12.98 8.01 6.24
C LEU A 46 -12.87 7.55 7.69
N ARG A 47 -13.95 7.02 8.25
CA ARG A 47 -13.96 6.45 9.60
C ARG A 47 -13.81 4.94 9.57
N ASP A 48 -14.51 4.30 8.64
CA ASP A 48 -14.58 2.85 8.55
C ASP A 48 -14.84 2.41 7.11
N TYR A 49 -14.42 1.19 6.76
CA TYR A 49 -14.76 0.57 5.49
C TYR A 49 -14.76 -0.96 5.58
N THR A 50 -15.53 -1.59 4.70
CA THR A 50 -15.50 -3.03 4.45
C THR A 50 -15.11 -3.32 3.02
N SER A 51 -14.58 -4.51 2.78
CA SER A 51 -14.27 -5.01 1.44
C SER A 51 -14.38 -6.53 1.43
N ASP A 52 -14.86 -7.09 0.33
CA ASP A 52 -14.61 -8.50 0.04
C ASP A 52 -13.15 -8.64 -0.42
N PHE A 53 -12.52 -9.76 -0.10
CA PHE A 53 -11.18 -10.06 -0.58
C PHE A 53 -11.03 -11.51 -1.02
N ILE A 54 -10.04 -11.75 -1.89
CA ILE A 54 -9.57 -13.07 -2.27
C ILE A 54 -8.07 -13.12 -1.97
N VAL A 55 -7.64 -14.11 -1.19
CA VAL A 55 -6.23 -14.41 -0.97
C VAL A 55 -5.86 -15.67 -1.75
N ASP A 56 -4.86 -15.57 -2.59
CA ASP A 56 -4.14 -16.69 -3.19
C ASP A 56 -2.78 -16.82 -2.47
N ALA A 57 -2.66 -17.82 -1.63
CA ALA A 57 -1.49 -18.08 -0.79
C ALA A 57 -0.75 -19.30 -1.31
N SER A 58 0.55 -19.15 -1.55
CA SER A 58 1.43 -20.23 -1.97
C SER A 58 2.69 -20.30 -1.09
N SER A 59 3.04 -21.49 -0.66
CA SER A 59 4.34 -21.86 -0.10
C SER A 59 4.89 -23.06 -0.87
N ARG A 60 6.02 -23.62 -0.42
CA ARG A 60 6.61 -24.82 -1.04
C ARG A 60 5.61 -25.98 -1.13
N ASP A 61 4.81 -26.17 -0.09
CA ASP A 61 4.02 -27.39 0.11
C ASP A 61 2.50 -27.13 0.08
N ILE A 62 2.07 -25.86 0.08
CA ILE A 62 0.66 -25.47 0.21
C ILE A 62 0.31 -24.42 -0.83
N HIS A 63 -0.79 -24.64 -1.54
CA HIS A 63 -1.47 -23.62 -2.35
C HIS A 63 -2.91 -23.53 -1.86
N LEU A 64 -3.32 -22.33 -1.48
CA LEU A 64 -4.62 -22.09 -0.86
C LEU A 64 -5.22 -20.82 -1.43
N LYS A 65 -6.42 -20.93 -2.01
CA LYS A 65 -7.22 -19.79 -2.45
C LYS A 65 -8.46 -19.67 -1.58
N VAL A 66 -8.61 -18.53 -0.91
CA VAL A 66 -9.67 -18.30 0.09
C VAL A 66 -10.34 -16.96 -0.17
N ASN A 67 -11.65 -16.92 -0.02
CA ASN A 67 -12.41 -15.67 -0.01
C ASN A 67 -12.52 -15.16 1.43
N GLY A 68 -12.79 -13.88 1.61
CA GLY A 68 -13.00 -13.34 2.93
C GLY A 68 -13.54 -11.92 2.93
N LYS A 69 -13.69 -11.39 4.13
CA LYS A 69 -14.17 -10.02 4.38
C LYS A 69 -13.20 -9.26 5.26
N LEU A 70 -12.85 -8.07 4.79
CA LEU A 70 -12.07 -7.08 5.51
C LEU A 70 -13.04 -6.10 6.17
N TYR A 71 -12.77 -5.80 7.42
CA TYR A 71 -13.43 -4.76 8.20
C TYR A 71 -12.34 -3.85 8.77
N CYS A 72 -12.42 -2.55 8.51
CA CYS A 72 -11.45 -1.58 8.99
C CYS A 72 -12.17 -0.43 9.68
N ILE A 73 -11.76 -0.11 10.91
CA ILE A 73 -12.13 1.11 11.63
C ILE A 73 -10.82 1.90 11.83
N LEU A 74 -10.72 3.05 11.19
CA LEU A 74 -9.54 3.89 11.26
C LEU A 74 -9.42 4.59 12.62
N PRO A 75 -8.20 4.80 13.13
CA PRO A 75 -6.92 4.41 12.51
C PRO A 75 -6.46 2.97 12.81
N ASP A 76 -7.10 2.28 13.76
CA ASP A 76 -6.38 1.24 14.52
C ASP A 76 -6.91 -0.18 14.34
N LYS A 77 -8.22 -0.36 14.06
CA LYS A 77 -8.82 -1.71 14.08
C LYS A 77 -8.96 -2.29 12.69
N VAL A 78 -8.42 -3.48 12.51
CA VAL A 78 -8.60 -4.26 11.29
C VAL A 78 -9.00 -5.69 11.65
N LYS A 79 -10.05 -6.21 11.00
CA LYS A 79 -10.49 -7.59 11.12
C LYS A 79 -10.56 -8.23 9.74
N PHE A 80 -9.88 -9.36 9.59
CA PHE A 80 -9.97 -10.23 8.43
C PHE A 80 -10.78 -11.47 8.82
N VAL A 81 -11.79 -11.80 8.03
CA VAL A 81 -12.59 -13.02 8.19
C VAL A 81 -12.41 -13.86 6.94
N LEU A 82 -11.83 -15.05 7.10
CA LEU A 82 -11.66 -16.04 6.05
C LEU A 82 -12.93 -16.91 5.95
N GLU A 83 -13.45 -17.04 4.74
CA GLU A 83 -14.65 -17.79 4.41
C GLU A 83 -14.30 -19.08 3.65
N GLY A 84 -15.03 -20.16 3.91
CA GLY A 84 -14.86 -21.41 3.16
C GLY A 84 -13.56 -22.18 3.45
N LEU A 85 -12.89 -21.93 4.59
CA LEU A 85 -11.73 -22.71 4.99
C LEU A 85 -12.10 -24.19 5.25
N PRO A 86 -11.26 -25.15 4.84
CA PRO A 86 -11.38 -26.55 5.22
C PRO A 86 -11.56 -26.72 6.74
N GLY A 87 -12.37 -27.69 7.16
CA GLY A 87 -12.75 -27.86 8.57
C GLY A 87 -11.58 -27.96 9.54
N PHE A 88 -10.44 -28.52 9.12
CA PHE A 88 -9.22 -28.64 9.94
C PHE A 88 -8.46 -27.31 10.12
N LEU A 89 -8.73 -26.28 9.30
CA LEU A 89 -8.21 -24.91 9.47
C LEU A 89 -9.22 -24.01 10.22
N GLY A 90 -10.36 -24.56 10.61
CA GLY A 90 -11.55 -23.81 10.99
C GLY A 90 -11.48 -23.04 12.30
N GLU A 91 -10.49 -23.31 13.16
CA GLU A 91 -10.32 -22.63 14.45
C GLU A 91 -9.66 -21.24 14.31
N HIS A 92 -9.05 -20.93 13.16
CA HIS A 92 -8.33 -19.68 12.90
C HIS A 92 -8.91 -18.88 11.72
N LYS A 93 -10.24 -18.88 11.59
CA LYS A 93 -10.97 -18.17 10.51
C LYS A 93 -10.93 -16.65 10.64
N GLU A 94 -10.72 -16.13 11.85
CA GLU A 94 -10.71 -14.70 12.10
C GLU A 94 -9.33 -14.25 12.56
N ILE A 95 -8.80 -13.22 11.92
CA ILE A 95 -7.62 -12.49 12.37
C ILE A 95 -8.10 -11.08 12.70
N VAL A 96 -8.23 -10.80 14.00
CA VAL A 96 -8.44 -9.44 14.49
C VAL A 96 -7.07 -8.89 14.85
N THR A 97 -6.68 -7.80 14.21
CA THR A 97 -5.50 -7.05 14.60
C THR A 97 -5.95 -5.76 15.28
N ASP A 98 -5.57 -5.59 16.54
CA ASP A 98 -5.77 -4.34 17.30
C ASP A 98 -4.87 -3.19 16.81
N ARG A 99 -4.19 -3.40 15.68
CA ARG A 99 -3.26 -2.48 15.04
C ARG A 99 -3.42 -2.61 13.54
N SER A 100 -3.56 -1.49 12.85
CA SER A 100 -3.51 -1.47 11.39
C SER A 100 -2.09 -1.81 10.92
N VAL A 101 -1.94 -2.17 9.64
CA VAL A 101 -0.61 -2.31 9.01
C VAL A 101 0.20 -1.00 9.13
N GLN A 102 -0.47 0.15 9.24
CA GLN A 102 0.16 1.45 9.47
C GLN A 102 0.74 1.58 10.89
N ASP A 103 0.18 0.85 11.86
CA ASP A 103 0.66 0.72 13.24
C ASP A 103 1.66 -0.42 13.47
N LEU A 104 1.94 -1.25 12.46
CA LEU A 104 3.08 -2.20 12.51
C LEU A 104 4.40 -1.47 12.78
N ILE A 105 4.43 -0.17 12.49
CA ILE A 105 5.47 0.74 12.93
C ILE A 105 4.87 1.71 13.91
N ASN A 106 4.81 1.29 15.17
CA ASN A 106 4.62 2.21 16.27
C ASN A 106 5.67 3.33 16.13
N ARG A 107 5.26 4.51 15.66
CA ARG A 107 6.18 5.60 15.30
C ARG A 107 7.07 6.03 16.46
N LYS A 108 6.69 5.74 17.71
CA LYS A 108 7.50 6.00 18.91
C LYS A 108 8.67 5.03 19.09
N LYS A 109 8.64 3.87 18.42
CA LYS A 109 9.71 2.87 18.47
C LYS A 109 10.72 3.02 17.34
N PHE A 110 10.46 3.87 16.37
CA PHE A 110 11.27 4.01 15.16
C PHE A 110 11.66 5.46 14.92
N ILE A 111 12.84 5.66 14.34
CA ILE A 111 13.27 6.95 13.80
C ILE A 111 12.95 6.94 12.31
N HIS A 112 12.22 7.95 11.86
CA HIS A 112 11.78 8.09 10.47
C HIS A 112 12.62 9.15 9.75
N SER A 113 13.05 8.83 8.54
CA SER A 113 13.79 9.76 7.67
C SER A 113 13.40 9.56 6.21
N ILE A 114 13.42 10.64 5.43
CA ILE A 114 13.36 10.53 3.97
C ILE A 114 14.72 10.02 3.51
N ALA A 115 14.78 8.78 3.05
CA ALA A 115 16.02 8.18 2.56
C ALA A 115 16.35 8.67 1.15
N MET A 116 15.32 8.84 0.31
CA MET A 116 15.44 9.33 -1.07
C MET A 116 14.08 9.76 -1.62
N THR A 117 14.13 10.48 -2.74
CA THR A 117 12.99 10.73 -3.63
C THR A 117 13.31 10.10 -4.98
N ASP A 118 12.31 9.53 -5.63
CA ASP A 118 12.51 8.79 -6.89
C ASP A 118 11.26 8.87 -7.77
N VAL A 119 11.43 8.73 -9.08
CA VAL A 119 10.33 8.62 -10.05
C VAL A 119 10.36 7.22 -10.63
N ILE A 120 9.39 6.39 -10.23
CA ILE A 120 9.33 4.97 -10.60
C ILE A 120 8.19 4.80 -11.58
N ASN A 121 8.50 4.37 -12.80
CA ASN A 121 7.53 4.21 -13.90
C ASN A 121 6.71 5.48 -14.17
N GLY A 122 7.34 6.66 -14.06
CA GLY A 122 6.70 7.95 -14.28
C GLY A 122 5.95 8.51 -13.06
N GLU A 123 5.84 7.76 -11.97
CA GLU A 123 5.15 8.20 -10.76
C GLU A 123 6.13 8.64 -9.67
N PRO A 124 5.91 9.78 -9.00
CA PRO A 124 6.82 10.31 -7.99
C PRO A 124 6.61 9.65 -6.62
N TYR A 125 7.70 9.30 -5.94
CA TYR A 125 7.69 8.67 -4.61
C TYR A 125 8.68 9.33 -3.65
N TYR A 126 8.23 9.49 -2.40
CA TYR A 126 9.12 9.64 -1.26
C TYR A 126 9.39 8.25 -0.66
N ILE A 127 10.66 7.96 -0.36
CA ILE A 127 11.06 6.69 0.23
C ILE A 127 11.45 6.93 1.69
N ILE A 128 10.58 6.52 2.61
CA ILE A 128 10.82 6.64 4.06
C ILE A 128 11.62 5.43 4.53
N LYS A 129 12.69 5.67 5.28
CA LYS A 129 13.37 4.67 6.10
C LYS A 129 12.98 4.85 7.56
N SER A 130 12.46 3.79 8.16
CA SER A 130 12.10 3.71 9.57
C SER A 130 13.04 2.71 10.25
N SER A 131 13.87 3.17 11.18
CA SER A 131 14.85 2.32 11.89
C SER A 131 14.48 2.19 13.36
N ALA A 132 14.51 0.98 13.89
CA ALA A 132 14.19 0.72 15.28
C ALA A 132 15.14 1.47 16.22
N ILE A 133 14.60 2.13 17.23
CA ILE A 133 15.38 2.78 18.29
C ILE A 133 16.04 1.72 19.18
N ASN A 134 15.29 0.66 19.50
CA ASN A 134 15.77 -0.46 20.30
C ASN A 134 16.30 -1.57 19.39
N ARG A 135 17.59 -1.90 19.53
CA ARG A 135 18.24 -2.98 18.78
C ARG A 135 17.67 -4.37 19.11
N ASN A 136 16.93 -4.51 20.20
CA ASN A 136 16.28 -5.76 20.59
C ASN A 136 14.86 -5.93 20.04
N ASP A 137 14.29 -4.95 19.33
CA ASP A 137 12.98 -5.14 18.66
C ASP A 137 13.11 -6.17 17.52
N TYR A 138 12.06 -6.94 17.25
CA TYR A 138 12.10 -7.95 16.17
C TYR A 138 12.19 -7.32 14.78
N LEU A 139 11.48 -6.21 14.57
CA LEU A 139 11.53 -5.42 13.35
C LEU A 139 12.63 -4.35 13.50
N GLN A 140 13.67 -4.43 12.67
CA GLN A 140 14.85 -3.56 12.76
C GLN A 140 14.77 -2.37 11.82
N GLU A 141 14.22 -2.59 10.63
CA GLU A 141 14.11 -1.56 9.61
C GLU A 141 12.85 -1.78 8.77
N ALA A 142 12.22 -0.70 8.33
CA ALA A 142 11.21 -0.76 7.31
C ALA A 142 11.37 0.39 6.31
N ARG A 143 11.05 0.12 5.05
CA ARG A 143 11.09 1.07 3.94
C ARG A 143 9.73 1.17 3.30
N PHE A 144 9.27 2.40 3.09
CA PHE A 144 7.96 2.69 2.47
C PHE A 144 8.17 3.57 1.25
N TRP A 145 7.54 3.20 0.14
CA TRP A 145 7.44 4.03 -1.04
C TRP A 145 6.08 4.71 -1.01
N ILE A 146 6.08 5.97 -0.58
CA ILE A 146 4.89 6.79 -0.45
C ILE A 146 4.73 7.61 -1.72
N HIS A 147 3.61 7.41 -2.42
CA HIS A 147 3.28 8.17 -3.62
C HIS A 147 3.19 9.65 -3.30
N ALA A 148 3.91 10.51 -4.02
CA ALA A 148 4.10 11.90 -3.62
C ALA A 148 2.83 12.77 -3.80
N VAL A 149 1.93 12.35 -4.69
CA VAL A 149 0.61 12.99 -4.91
C VAL A 149 -0.49 12.39 -4.02
N ASN A 150 -0.66 11.06 -4.05
CA ASN A 150 -1.79 10.38 -3.41
C ASN A 150 -1.53 9.97 -1.95
N TYR A 151 -0.27 10.03 -1.51
CA TYR A 151 0.19 9.61 -0.18
C TYR A 151 -0.17 8.16 0.17
N THR A 152 -0.28 7.29 -0.84
CA THR A 152 -0.46 5.84 -0.69
C THR A 152 0.88 5.12 -0.59
N SER A 153 0.96 4.05 0.20
CA SER A 153 2.18 3.24 0.36
C SER A 153 2.23 2.08 -0.64
N ASN A 154 2.67 2.34 -1.87
CA ASN A 154 2.62 1.36 -2.96
C ASN A 154 3.66 0.23 -2.83
N ARG A 155 4.68 0.42 -1.98
CA ARG A 155 5.64 -0.65 -1.66
C ARG A 155 6.08 -0.52 -0.21
N VAL A 156 6.21 -1.65 0.46
CA VAL A 156 6.85 -1.75 1.78
C VAL A 156 7.83 -2.91 1.80
N ILE A 157 8.94 -2.73 2.52
CA ILE A 157 9.85 -3.82 2.89
C ILE A 157 10.15 -3.68 4.37
N MET A 158 9.99 -4.76 5.13
CA MET A 158 10.25 -4.86 6.57
C MET A 158 11.34 -5.89 6.79
N TYR A 159 12.42 -5.49 7.47
CA TYR A 159 13.59 -6.32 7.76
C TYR A 159 13.63 -6.67 9.26
N TYR A 160 13.74 -7.96 9.55
CA TYR A 160 13.73 -8.50 10.90
C TYR A 160 15.14 -8.85 11.38
N SER A 161 15.34 -8.81 12.71
CA SER A 161 16.64 -9.07 13.35
C SER A 161 17.20 -10.47 13.09
N ASN A 162 16.33 -11.44 12.79
CA ASN A 162 16.69 -12.81 12.44
C ASN A 162 17.06 -13.01 10.95
N GLY A 163 17.21 -11.93 10.18
CA GLY A 163 17.55 -11.97 8.76
C GLY A 163 16.35 -12.22 7.84
N GLY A 164 15.14 -12.39 8.38
CA GLY A 164 13.93 -12.48 7.59
C GLY A 164 13.44 -11.12 7.09
N TYR A 165 12.56 -11.14 6.10
CA TYR A 165 11.89 -9.94 5.61
C TYR A 165 10.47 -10.22 5.13
N VAL A 166 9.65 -9.18 5.17
CA VAL A 166 8.34 -9.12 4.51
C VAL A 166 8.39 -8.00 3.49
N ARG A 167 8.01 -8.28 2.26
CA ARG A 167 7.83 -7.29 1.20
C ARG A 167 6.38 -7.30 0.78
N ALA A 168 5.78 -6.12 0.60
CA ALA A 168 4.50 -6.02 -0.08
C ALA A 168 4.58 -4.97 -1.20
N ASN A 169 4.12 -5.33 -2.40
CA ASN A 169 3.80 -4.39 -3.46
C ASN A 169 2.28 -4.19 -3.46
N GLN A 170 1.82 -2.96 -3.44
CA GLN A 170 0.41 -2.61 -3.27
C GLN A 170 -0.05 -1.75 -4.44
N LYS A 171 -1.27 -1.99 -4.92
CA LYS A 171 -1.95 -1.09 -5.85
C LYS A 171 -3.17 -0.51 -5.17
N PHE A 172 -3.41 0.75 -5.46
CA PHE A 172 -4.54 1.51 -4.93
C PHE A 172 -5.39 1.96 -6.11
N ASP A 173 -6.69 1.96 -5.90
CA ASP A 173 -7.64 2.55 -6.83
C ASP A 173 -8.62 3.44 -6.07
N ARG A 174 -9.28 4.33 -6.80
CA ARG A 174 -10.28 5.21 -6.23
C ARG A 174 -11.57 4.43 -5.98
N ALA A 175 -11.92 4.26 -4.71
CA ALA A 175 -13.22 3.78 -4.28
C ALA A 175 -13.94 4.95 -3.59
N HIS A 176 -15.06 5.39 -4.17
CA HIS A 176 -15.73 6.64 -3.78
C HIS A 176 -14.77 7.84 -3.90
N SER A 177 -14.48 8.53 -2.80
CA SER A 177 -13.54 9.66 -2.74
C SER A 177 -12.15 9.30 -2.20
N TYR A 178 -11.88 8.02 -1.92
CA TYR A 178 -10.66 7.56 -1.23
C TYR A 178 -9.81 6.65 -2.12
N MET A 179 -8.49 6.72 -1.96
CA MET A 179 -7.57 5.75 -2.55
C MET A 179 -7.44 4.55 -1.62
N LEU A 180 -8.06 3.42 -1.98
CA LEU A 180 -8.08 2.20 -1.17
C LEU A 180 -7.28 1.08 -1.84
N PRO A 181 -6.65 0.17 -1.07
CA PRO A 181 -5.83 -0.89 -1.63
C PRO A 181 -6.69 -1.90 -2.37
N VAL A 182 -6.51 -2.06 -3.68
CA VAL A 182 -7.23 -3.04 -4.51
C VAL A 182 -6.45 -4.34 -4.70
N TYR A 183 -5.14 -4.29 -4.50
CA TYR A 183 -4.27 -5.44 -4.69
C TYR A 183 -3.04 -5.37 -3.79
N GLN A 184 -2.63 -6.51 -3.26
CA GLN A 184 -1.38 -6.68 -2.52
C GLN A 184 -0.67 -7.96 -2.94
N ASP A 185 0.60 -7.83 -3.29
CA ASP A 185 1.53 -8.91 -3.56
C ASP A 185 2.54 -8.95 -2.41
N ILE A 186 2.36 -9.90 -1.49
CA ILE A 186 3.11 -10.01 -0.24
C ILE A 186 4.03 -11.23 -0.31
N SER A 187 5.32 -10.97 -0.25
CA SER A 187 6.35 -11.99 -0.13
C SER A 187 6.90 -11.99 1.28
N ILE A 188 6.85 -13.13 1.95
CA ILE A 188 7.41 -13.35 3.28
C ILE A 188 8.54 -14.36 3.16
N SER A 189 9.72 -13.99 3.63
CA SER A 189 10.91 -14.82 3.54
C SER A 189 11.69 -14.79 4.85
N PHE A 190 11.71 -15.92 5.54
CA PHE A 190 12.57 -16.17 6.70
C PHE A 190 13.50 -17.36 6.38
N PRO A 191 14.56 -17.59 7.18
CA PRO A 191 15.55 -18.64 6.87
C PRO A 191 14.95 -20.01 6.54
N GLU A 192 13.84 -20.39 7.18
CA GLU A 192 13.24 -21.72 7.06
C GLU A 192 11.93 -21.76 6.27
N TRP A 193 11.31 -20.61 5.98
CA TRP A 193 9.99 -20.59 5.34
C TRP A 193 9.84 -19.40 4.41
N ARG A 194 9.14 -19.67 3.30
CA ARG A 194 8.79 -18.68 2.28
C ARG A 194 7.33 -18.81 1.95
N ILE A 195 6.63 -17.69 1.95
CA ILE A 195 5.21 -17.61 1.62
C ILE A 195 5.03 -16.44 0.67
N GLN A 196 4.18 -16.64 -0.32
CA GLN A 196 3.73 -15.63 -1.24
C GLN A 196 2.21 -15.53 -1.12
N LEU A 197 1.70 -14.32 -0.96
CA LEU A 197 0.27 -14.04 -0.86
C LEU A 197 -0.09 -13.01 -1.93
N LEU A 198 -1.11 -13.29 -2.72
CA LEU A 198 -1.74 -12.34 -3.62
C LEU A 198 -3.13 -12.05 -3.08
N VAL A 199 -3.37 -10.81 -2.67
CA VAL A 199 -4.66 -10.37 -2.12
C VAL A 199 -5.29 -9.40 -3.10
N THR A 200 -6.54 -9.65 -3.46
CA THR A 200 -7.36 -8.71 -4.25
C THR A 200 -8.54 -8.27 -3.42
N PHE A 201 -8.84 -6.97 -3.41
CA PHE A 201 -9.93 -6.37 -2.67
C PHE A 201 -10.98 -5.81 -3.63
N SER A 202 -12.26 -5.92 -3.26
CA SER A 202 -13.39 -5.52 -4.08
C SER A 202 -14.61 -5.17 -3.24
N ASN A 203 -15.62 -4.56 -3.86
CA ASN A 203 -16.91 -4.25 -3.21
C ASN A 203 -16.76 -3.39 -1.95
N PHE A 204 -15.99 -2.30 -2.06
CA PHE A 204 -15.80 -1.38 -0.96
C PHE A 204 -17.11 -0.72 -0.53
N SER A 205 -17.35 -0.72 0.77
CA SER A 205 -18.41 0.06 1.40
C SER A 205 -17.81 0.88 2.54
N ILE A 206 -18.18 2.15 2.65
CA ILE A 206 -17.49 3.13 3.50
C ILE A 206 -18.43 3.81 4.49
N ASN A 207 -17.90 4.20 5.65
CA ASN A 207 -18.60 4.97 6.69
C ASN A 207 -19.94 4.37 7.11
N ASN A 208 -19.99 3.04 7.22
CA ASN A 208 -21.17 2.27 7.59
C ASN A 208 -21.41 2.21 9.10
N GLY A 209 -20.51 2.76 9.91
CA GLY A 209 -20.63 2.72 11.38
C GLY A 209 -20.31 1.35 11.94
N LEU A 210 -19.24 0.73 11.44
CA LEU A 210 -18.74 -0.55 11.96
C LEU A 210 -18.46 -0.47 13.48
N ASN A 211 -18.80 -1.54 14.18
CA ASN A 211 -18.48 -1.74 15.59
C ASN A 211 -18.13 -3.22 15.83
N PHE A 212 -16.92 -3.48 16.31
CA PHE A 212 -16.44 -4.79 16.73
C PHE A 212 -15.23 -4.65 17.68
#